data_AF-A0A7K2KL40-F1
#
_entry.id   AF-A0A7K2KL40-F1
#
_cell.length_a   1.000
_cell.length_b   1.000
_cell.length_c   1.000
_cell.angle_alpha   90.00
_cell.angle_beta   90.00
_cell.angle_gamma   90.00
#
_symmetry.space_group_name_H-M   'P 1'
#
loop_
_entity.id
_entity.type
_entity.pdbx_description
1 polymer ?
#
loop_
_entity_poly.entity_id
_entity_poly.type
_entity_poly.pdbx_seq_one_letter_code
_entity_poly.pdbx_strand_id
1 'polypeptide(L)'
;MARILSGLPAAARELLSRTDWESLQHAYGSGEDIPASLCSLVDEDSEALAALDMGVLHQGTLYTVTAPAALFVAAILDHPMCLSEHEGHFPWDDGPPRSLRAALLVWLGQVAECAAYGEDPVRDRTDWQWEPWHDETRREHDPDELAALQACREIRPTLYDAVEPSLSSPDPHVREAALGAAMPLLLAPGLADRVPRAATLLRARLGTMSGRRERASMARALGVWGMDTSTLLTDSDPAVRVCAALGPAPKDRPGALAVLLDALRDPRTTDGWFPEPLPGLDGWFRFTVLRSALALAETFEEVAPVAVAIVAAGGASVTDHERGPILLRAFAGGYAPTRPLTPAQRTLLRTFVDTDEATGGIAGNVRWFRAAGLPENRAGIAALL
;
A
#
# COMPACT_ATOMS: atom_id res chain seq x y z
N MET A 1 -16.86 32.32 7.39
CA MET A 1 -17.17 31.87 6.01
C MET A 1 -16.93 32.92 4.93
N ALA A 2 -17.61 34.08 4.86
CA ALA A 2 -17.50 34.98 3.69
C ALA A 2 -16.07 35.44 3.32
N ARG A 3 -15.19 35.69 4.31
CA ARG A 3 -13.78 36.06 4.09
C ARG A 3 -12.93 34.87 3.62
N ILE A 4 -13.14 33.68 4.20
CA ILE A 4 -12.47 32.42 3.83
C ILE A 4 -12.85 32.02 2.39
N LEU A 5 -14.14 32.13 2.03
CA LEU A 5 -14.61 31.84 0.68
C LEU A 5 -13.92 32.72 -0.38
N SER A 6 -13.61 33.99 -0.09
CA SER A 6 -12.95 34.86 -1.07
C SER A 6 -11.49 34.52 -1.38
N GLY A 7 -10.81 33.79 -0.49
CA GLY A 7 -9.44 33.30 -0.69
C GLY A 7 -9.36 31.98 -1.47
N LEU A 8 -10.47 31.25 -1.57
CA LEU A 8 -10.49 29.93 -2.20
C LEU A 8 -10.45 30.01 -3.74
N PRO A 9 -9.75 29.06 -4.39
CA PRO A 9 -9.84 28.84 -5.84
C PRO A 9 -11.29 28.72 -6.32
N ALA A 10 -11.56 29.17 -7.54
CA ALA A 10 -12.92 29.17 -8.09
C ALA A 10 -13.54 27.76 -8.10
N ALA A 11 -12.75 26.74 -8.47
CA ALA A 11 -13.19 25.35 -8.46
C ALA A 11 -13.60 24.87 -7.06
N ALA A 12 -12.82 25.21 -6.02
CA ALA A 12 -13.12 24.86 -4.64
C ALA A 12 -14.42 25.54 -4.14
N ARG A 13 -14.62 26.83 -4.47
CA ARG A 13 -15.87 27.54 -4.16
C ARG A 13 -17.09 26.95 -4.86
N GLU A 14 -16.96 26.66 -6.15
CA GLU A 14 -18.04 26.07 -6.93
C GLU A 14 -18.44 24.72 -6.35
N LEU A 15 -17.47 23.86 -6.04
CA LEU A 15 -17.70 22.56 -5.42
C LEU A 15 -18.43 22.66 -4.08
N LEU A 16 -18.00 23.56 -3.19
CA LEU A 16 -18.69 23.79 -1.91
C LEU A 16 -20.15 24.18 -2.11
N SER A 17 -20.44 25.04 -3.09
CA SER A 17 -21.79 25.56 -3.34
C SER A 17 -22.72 24.60 -4.06
N ARG A 18 -22.18 23.69 -4.87
CA ARG A 18 -22.97 22.79 -5.74
C ARG A 18 -23.22 21.42 -5.12
N THR A 19 -22.45 21.06 -4.10
CA THR A 19 -22.56 19.77 -3.43
C THR A 19 -23.63 19.86 -2.34
N ASP A 20 -24.58 18.93 -2.35
CA ASP A 20 -25.59 18.79 -1.30
C ASP A 20 -25.00 17.99 -0.12
N TRP A 21 -24.20 18.65 0.70
CA TRP A 21 -23.43 18.02 1.78
C TRP A 21 -24.29 17.33 2.84
N GLU A 22 -25.48 17.86 3.12
CA GLU A 22 -26.42 17.28 4.10
C GLU A 22 -26.92 15.89 3.66
N SER A 23 -27.01 15.65 2.35
CA SER A 23 -27.38 14.35 1.79
C SER A 23 -26.25 13.31 1.84
N LEU A 24 -25.00 13.75 2.01
CA LEU A 24 -23.83 12.88 2.03
C LEU A 24 -23.58 12.36 3.44
N GLN A 25 -22.88 11.23 3.53
CA GLN A 25 -22.51 10.60 4.79
C GLN A 25 -20.99 10.55 4.92
N HIS A 26 -20.55 10.60 6.17
CA HIS A 26 -19.21 10.34 6.67
C HIS A 26 -19.32 9.32 7.83
N ALA A 27 -18.21 8.93 8.46
CA ALA A 27 -18.20 7.88 9.50
C ALA A 27 -19.15 8.10 10.69
N TYR A 28 -19.49 9.36 11.01
CA TYR A 28 -20.32 9.72 12.16
C TYR A 28 -21.74 10.21 11.79
N GLY A 29 -22.19 10.00 10.54
CA GLY A 29 -23.50 10.45 10.05
C GLY A 29 -23.42 11.45 8.90
N SER A 30 -24.33 12.44 8.88
CA SER A 30 -24.44 13.48 7.84
C SER A 30 -23.15 14.28 7.66
N GLY A 31 -22.85 14.68 6.42
CA GLY A 31 -21.69 15.50 6.05
C GLY A 31 -21.93 17.02 6.11
N GLU A 32 -22.99 17.51 6.76
CA GLU A 32 -23.32 18.94 6.89
C GLU A 32 -22.16 19.78 7.47
N ASP A 33 -21.34 19.19 8.33
CA ASP A 33 -20.20 19.81 9.00
C ASP A 33 -18.92 19.85 8.14
N ILE A 34 -18.80 18.97 7.14
CA ILE A 34 -17.61 18.84 6.29
C ILE A 34 -17.20 20.14 5.57
N PRO A 35 -18.12 20.96 5.00
CA PRO A 35 -17.76 22.24 4.40
C PRO A 35 -16.98 23.18 5.32
N ALA A 36 -17.29 23.19 6.61
CA ALA A 36 -16.58 24.01 7.59
C ALA A 36 -15.15 23.49 7.76
N SER A 37 -14.98 22.18 7.99
CA SER A 37 -13.67 21.53 8.11
C SER A 37 -12.80 21.73 6.86
N LEU A 38 -13.38 21.63 5.66
CA LEU A 38 -12.67 21.89 4.40
C LEU A 38 -12.20 23.36 4.28
N CYS A 39 -13.04 24.31 4.70
CA CYS A 39 -12.65 25.72 4.73
C CYS A 39 -11.54 25.99 5.76
N SER A 40 -11.54 25.31 6.90
CA SER A 40 -10.53 25.46 7.96
C SER A 40 -9.12 25.04 7.52
N LEU A 41 -8.99 24.14 6.54
CA LEU A 41 -7.69 23.76 5.95
C LEU A 41 -6.89 24.97 5.43
N VAL A 42 -7.57 26.06 5.04
CA VAL A 42 -6.93 27.27 4.54
C VAL A 42 -7.02 28.46 5.51
N ASP A 43 -7.33 28.21 6.79
CA ASP A 43 -7.49 29.22 7.85
C ASP A 43 -6.58 28.95 9.08
N GLU A 44 -5.37 28.41 8.84
CA GLU A 44 -4.34 28.09 9.86
C GLU A 44 -4.75 27.05 10.92
N ASP A 45 -5.86 26.35 10.72
CA ASP A 45 -6.33 25.31 11.64
C ASP A 45 -5.63 23.97 11.37
N SER A 46 -4.76 23.54 12.28
CA SER A 46 -4.04 22.27 12.19
C SER A 46 -4.93 21.06 12.43
N GLU A 47 -6.11 21.21 13.05
CA GLU A 47 -7.04 20.11 13.34
C GLU A 47 -7.89 19.73 12.11
N ALA A 48 -7.97 20.60 11.11
CA ALA A 48 -8.84 20.41 9.95
C ALA A 48 -8.52 19.14 9.13
N LEU A 49 -7.23 18.80 8.99
CA LEU A 49 -6.83 17.56 8.30
C LEU A 49 -7.19 16.32 9.13
N ALA A 50 -7.00 16.39 10.44
CA ALA A 50 -7.36 15.32 11.37
C ALA A 50 -8.87 15.03 11.34
N ALA A 51 -9.71 16.05 11.16
CA ALA A 51 -11.15 15.87 10.97
C ALA A 51 -11.47 15.09 9.68
N LEU A 52 -10.73 15.31 8.59
CA LEU A 52 -10.89 14.53 7.36
C LEU A 52 -10.49 13.07 7.55
N ASP A 53 -9.37 12.80 8.23
CA ASP A 53 -8.94 11.43 8.51
C ASP A 53 -9.96 10.67 9.36
N MET A 54 -10.51 11.33 10.39
CA MET A 54 -11.42 10.68 11.32
C MET A 54 -12.83 10.51 10.78
N GLY A 55 -13.33 11.46 9.99
CA GLY A 55 -14.70 11.46 9.48
C GLY A 55 -14.81 10.97 8.04
N VAL A 56 -13.97 11.48 7.15
CA VAL A 56 -14.11 11.31 5.68
C VAL A 56 -13.42 10.04 5.17
N LEU A 57 -12.31 9.61 5.80
CA LEU A 57 -11.56 8.40 5.43
C LEU A 57 -11.33 7.50 6.64
N HIS A 58 -12.38 7.29 7.44
CA HIS A 58 -12.28 6.55 8.70
C HIS A 58 -11.79 5.11 8.49
N GLN A 59 -10.58 4.83 8.96
CA GLN A 59 -9.93 3.52 8.84
C GLN A 59 -9.90 3.00 7.38
N GLY A 60 -9.76 3.92 6.40
CA GLY A 60 -9.74 3.58 4.98
C GLY A 60 -11.11 3.28 4.36
N THR A 61 -12.20 3.45 5.10
CA THR A 61 -13.55 3.30 4.56
C THR A 61 -13.91 4.52 3.71
N LEU A 62 -14.45 4.27 2.52
CA LEU A 62 -14.95 5.32 1.62
C LEU A 62 -16.42 5.59 1.91
N TYR A 63 -16.76 6.85 2.11
CA TYR A 63 -18.12 7.33 2.32
C TYR A 63 -18.56 8.23 1.17
N THR A 64 -19.86 8.51 1.06
CA THR A 64 -20.39 9.32 -0.05
C THR A 64 -19.83 10.76 -0.06
N VAL A 65 -19.32 11.25 1.07
CA VAL A 65 -18.61 12.53 1.16
C VAL A 65 -17.14 12.48 0.68
N THR A 66 -16.53 11.31 0.56
CA THR A 66 -15.08 11.18 0.29
C THR A 66 -14.69 11.75 -1.06
N ALA A 67 -15.46 11.46 -2.12
CA ALA A 67 -15.18 11.97 -3.46
C ALA A 67 -15.24 13.52 -3.54
N PRO A 68 -16.31 14.22 -3.08
CA PRO A 68 -16.32 15.68 -3.09
C PRO A 68 -15.27 16.30 -2.17
N ALA A 69 -14.98 15.71 -1.00
CA ALA A 69 -13.88 16.19 -0.16
C ALA A 69 -12.52 16.07 -0.88
N ALA A 70 -12.26 14.95 -1.57
CA ALA A 70 -11.05 14.75 -2.37
C ALA A 70 -10.88 15.75 -3.50
N LEU A 71 -11.97 16.07 -4.20
CA LEU A 71 -11.97 17.12 -5.23
C LEU A 71 -11.68 18.51 -4.63
N PHE A 72 -12.19 18.80 -3.44
CA PHE A 72 -11.89 20.06 -2.75
C PHE A 72 -10.40 20.15 -2.43
N VAL A 73 -9.85 19.11 -1.81
CA VAL A 73 -8.43 19.04 -1.44
C VAL A 73 -7.54 19.19 -2.67
N ALA A 74 -7.85 18.48 -3.76
CA ALA A 74 -7.14 18.61 -5.04
C ALA A 74 -7.17 20.06 -5.58
N ALA A 75 -8.30 20.75 -5.45
CA ALA A 75 -8.47 22.12 -5.93
C ALA A 75 -7.66 23.16 -5.13
N ILE A 76 -7.26 22.85 -3.89
CA ILE A 76 -6.53 23.79 -3.02
C ILE A 76 -5.03 23.51 -2.92
N LEU A 77 -4.47 22.48 -3.56
CA LEU A 77 -3.05 22.12 -3.43
C LEU A 77 -2.08 23.29 -3.72
N ASP A 78 -2.43 24.15 -4.67
CA ASP A 78 -1.64 25.34 -5.04
C ASP A 78 -1.94 26.59 -4.19
N HIS A 79 -2.85 26.50 -3.22
CA HIS A 79 -3.18 27.60 -2.33
C HIS A 79 -1.96 28.00 -1.47
N PRO A 80 -1.69 29.29 -1.23
CA PRO A 80 -0.51 29.73 -0.48
C PRO A 80 -0.41 29.13 0.94
N MET A 81 -1.54 28.91 1.62
CA MET A 81 -1.57 28.28 2.95
C MET A 81 -1.06 26.85 2.95
N CYS A 82 -1.10 26.15 1.81
CA CYS A 82 -0.56 24.80 1.72
C CYS A 82 0.98 24.76 1.81
N LEU A 83 1.65 25.92 1.76
CA LEU A 83 3.10 26.02 2.02
C LEU A 83 3.44 26.09 3.51
N SER A 84 2.46 26.35 4.37
CA SER A 84 2.66 26.42 5.82
C SER A 84 3.03 25.06 6.40
N GLU A 85 3.82 25.09 7.47
CA GLU A 85 4.15 23.90 8.25
C GLU A 85 2.87 23.30 8.84
N HIS A 86 2.73 21.99 8.73
CA HIS A 86 1.63 21.23 9.31
C HIS A 86 2.14 20.47 10.53
N GLU A 87 1.53 20.72 11.67
CA GLU A 87 1.76 19.98 12.90
C GLU A 87 0.85 18.76 12.92
N GLY A 88 1.44 17.57 13.10
CA GLY A 88 0.67 16.33 13.27
C GLY A 88 -0.21 16.42 14.51
N HIS A 89 -1.52 16.21 14.33
CA HIS A 89 -2.49 16.35 15.42
C HIS A 89 -2.63 15.06 16.24
N PHE A 90 -2.44 13.90 15.61
CA PHE A 90 -2.63 12.62 16.27
C PHE A 90 -1.32 12.02 16.81
N PRO A 91 -1.37 11.25 17.92
CA PRO A 91 -0.21 10.55 18.47
C PRO A 91 0.44 9.50 17.55
N TRP A 92 -0.20 9.19 16.41
CA TRP A 92 0.32 8.28 15.39
C TRP A 92 0.77 9.03 14.13
N ASP A 93 0.63 10.36 14.08
CA ASP A 93 1.21 11.23 13.05
C ASP A 93 2.55 11.79 13.53
N ASP A 94 3.42 10.90 14.05
CA ASP A 94 4.78 11.20 14.50
C ASP A 94 5.77 11.39 13.33
N GLY A 95 5.24 11.74 12.14
CA GLY A 95 6.03 11.97 10.95
C GLY A 95 6.93 13.21 11.07
N PRO A 96 7.95 13.34 10.21
CA PRO A 96 8.77 14.53 10.19
C PRO A 96 7.92 15.76 9.82
N PRO A 97 8.30 16.96 10.29
CA PRO A 97 7.63 18.19 9.91
C PRO A 97 7.50 18.30 8.39
N ARG A 98 6.29 18.62 7.93
CA ARG A 98 5.95 18.67 6.50
C ARG A 98 5.04 19.85 6.22
N SER A 99 5.01 20.31 4.97
CA SER A 99 4.03 21.31 4.56
C SER A 99 2.62 20.73 4.53
N LEU A 100 1.60 21.57 4.71
CA LEU A 100 0.21 21.16 4.54
C LEU A 100 -0.02 20.56 3.15
N ARG A 101 0.64 21.06 2.10
CA ARG A 101 0.60 20.46 0.75
C ARG A 101 1.04 19.01 0.76
N ALA A 102 2.16 18.68 1.42
CA ALA A 102 2.63 17.31 1.52
C ALA A 102 1.63 16.43 2.29
N ALA A 103 1.06 16.94 3.38
CA ALA A 103 0.05 16.21 4.16
C ALA A 103 -1.22 15.93 3.34
N LEU A 104 -1.74 16.92 2.61
CA LEU A 104 -2.89 16.77 1.72
C LEU A 104 -2.63 15.80 0.56
N LEU A 105 -1.41 15.78 0.02
CA LEU A 105 -1.02 14.80 -1.00
C LEU A 105 -0.99 13.37 -0.43
N VAL A 106 -0.49 13.17 0.79
CA VAL A 106 -0.56 11.86 1.48
C VAL A 106 -2.02 11.43 1.62
N TRP A 107 -2.88 12.32 2.09
CA TRP A 107 -4.31 12.04 2.25
C TRP A 107 -4.99 11.67 0.92
N LEU A 108 -4.72 12.41 -0.17
CA LEU A 108 -5.20 12.06 -1.51
C LEU A 108 -4.67 10.69 -1.98
N GLY A 109 -3.44 10.32 -1.59
CA GLY A 109 -2.89 9.00 -1.86
C GLY A 109 -3.63 7.89 -1.15
N GLN A 110 -3.98 8.09 0.12
CA GLN A 110 -4.79 7.12 0.89
C GLN A 110 -6.18 6.95 0.27
N VAL A 111 -6.84 8.04 -0.16
CA VAL A 111 -8.11 7.97 -0.90
C VAL A 111 -7.95 7.14 -2.18
N ALA A 112 -6.88 7.37 -2.94
CA ALA A 112 -6.61 6.64 -4.18
C ALA A 112 -6.30 5.16 -3.94
N GLU A 113 -5.58 4.80 -2.87
CA GLU A 113 -5.32 3.42 -2.46
C GLU A 113 -6.62 2.71 -2.11
N CYS A 114 -7.46 3.33 -1.28
CA CYS A 114 -8.77 2.79 -0.91
C CYS A 114 -9.68 2.61 -2.14
N ALA A 115 -9.66 3.55 -3.08
CA ALA A 115 -10.44 3.45 -4.32
C ALA A 115 -9.94 2.35 -5.27
N ALA A 116 -8.65 1.99 -5.20
CA ALA A 116 -8.05 0.93 -5.99
C ALA A 116 -8.33 -0.47 -5.40
N TYR A 117 -8.82 -0.57 -4.16
CA TYR A 117 -9.16 -1.85 -3.54
C TYR A 117 -10.19 -2.62 -4.37
N GLY A 118 -9.97 -3.92 -4.58
CA GLY A 118 -10.83 -4.81 -5.33
C GLY A 118 -10.66 -4.78 -6.86
N GLU A 119 -9.84 -3.88 -7.41
CA GLU A 119 -9.58 -3.84 -8.86
C GLU A 119 -8.57 -4.90 -9.33
N ASP A 120 -7.65 -5.31 -8.46
CA ASP A 120 -6.69 -6.37 -8.74
C ASP A 120 -6.66 -7.37 -7.57
N PRO A 121 -7.46 -8.45 -7.64
CA PRO A 121 -7.50 -9.46 -6.59
C PRO A 121 -6.16 -10.15 -6.34
N VAL A 122 -5.23 -10.16 -7.30
CA VAL A 122 -3.89 -10.75 -7.09
C VAL A 122 -3.03 -9.80 -6.26
N ARG A 123 -3.08 -8.50 -6.56
CA ARG A 123 -2.45 -7.46 -5.74
C ARG A 123 -3.07 -7.37 -4.35
N ASP A 124 -4.39 -7.43 -4.24
CA ASP A 124 -5.10 -7.33 -2.96
C ASP A 124 -4.87 -8.59 -2.09
N ARG A 125 -4.63 -9.76 -2.70
CA ARG A 125 -4.17 -10.97 -1.98
C ARG A 125 -2.74 -10.85 -1.44
N THR A 126 -1.96 -9.93 -1.99
CA THR A 126 -0.66 -9.54 -1.43
C THR A 126 -0.77 -8.40 -0.42
N ASP A 127 -1.98 -7.93 -0.10
CA ASP A 127 -2.22 -6.93 0.93
C ASP A 127 -2.51 -7.58 2.30
N TRP A 128 -2.13 -6.88 3.35
CA TRP A 128 -2.08 -7.27 4.76
C TRP A 128 -3.40 -7.80 5.34
N GLN A 129 -4.52 -7.39 4.74
CA GLN A 129 -5.87 -7.62 5.28
C GLN A 129 -6.55 -8.88 4.73
N TRP A 130 -5.92 -9.59 3.77
CA TRP A 130 -6.56 -10.75 3.17
C TRP A 130 -6.21 -12.06 3.91
N GLU A 131 -6.91 -12.32 5.00
CA GLU A 131 -7.11 -13.71 5.43
C GLU A 131 -8.08 -14.41 4.44
N PRO A 132 -7.82 -15.65 4.00
CA PRO A 132 -8.68 -16.40 3.07
C PRO A 132 -10.15 -16.55 3.49
N TRP A 133 -10.47 -16.24 4.75
CA TRP A 133 -11.78 -16.37 5.38
C TRP A 133 -12.63 -15.10 5.27
N HIS A 134 -12.07 -13.97 4.81
CA HIS A 134 -12.84 -12.74 4.65
C HIS A 134 -13.84 -12.79 3.50
N ASP A 135 -13.66 -13.71 2.54
CA ASP A 135 -14.59 -13.90 1.40
C ASP A 135 -15.94 -14.50 1.85
N GLU A 136 -15.98 -15.28 2.94
CA GLU A 136 -17.23 -15.81 3.52
C GLU A 136 -18.05 -14.75 4.25
N THR A 137 -17.42 -13.61 4.60
CA THR A 137 -18.05 -12.46 5.28
C THR A 137 -18.17 -11.23 4.39
N ARG A 138 -18.09 -11.37 3.05
CA ARG A 138 -18.58 -10.32 2.15
C ARG A 138 -20.08 -10.16 2.41
N ARG A 139 -20.42 -9.30 3.38
CA ARG A 139 -21.71 -8.65 3.45
C ARG A 139 -21.98 -8.13 2.03
N GLU A 140 -23.22 -8.25 1.55
CA GLU A 140 -23.63 -7.43 0.43
C GLU A 140 -23.16 -6.01 0.75
N HIS A 141 -22.24 -5.47 -0.05
CA HIS A 141 -21.68 -4.15 0.25
C HIS A 141 -22.86 -3.19 0.29
N ASP A 142 -22.88 -2.33 1.30
CA ASP A 142 -23.89 -1.29 1.39
C ASP A 142 -23.94 -0.56 0.04
N PRO A 143 -25.12 -0.39 -0.59
CA PRO A 143 -25.25 0.39 -1.81
C PRO A 143 -24.54 1.76 -1.74
N ASP A 144 -24.51 2.37 -0.56
CA ASP A 144 -23.84 3.65 -0.34
C ASP A 144 -22.31 3.52 -0.34
N GLU A 145 -21.75 2.44 0.21
CA GLU A 145 -20.30 2.14 0.14
C GLU A 145 -19.87 1.88 -1.31
N LEU A 146 -20.69 1.14 -2.08
CA LEU A 146 -20.42 0.92 -3.51
C LEU A 146 -20.50 2.21 -4.33
N ALA A 147 -21.49 3.06 -4.04
CA ALA A 147 -21.62 4.36 -4.68
C ALA A 147 -20.44 5.27 -4.34
N ALA A 148 -20.00 5.29 -3.09
CA ALA A 148 -18.82 6.02 -2.64
C ALA A 148 -17.54 5.55 -3.35
N LEU A 149 -17.31 4.23 -3.39
CA LEU A 149 -16.18 3.62 -4.09
C LEU A 149 -16.16 4.02 -5.58
N GLN A 150 -17.31 3.92 -6.24
CA GLN A 150 -17.43 4.27 -7.66
C GLN A 150 -17.18 5.77 -7.89
N ALA A 151 -17.75 6.64 -7.05
CA ALA A 151 -17.51 8.09 -7.13
C ALA A 151 -16.02 8.44 -6.96
N CYS A 152 -15.32 7.81 -6.01
CA CYS A 152 -13.87 7.97 -5.84
C CYS A 152 -13.08 7.50 -7.06
N ARG A 153 -13.49 6.40 -7.71
CA ARG A 153 -12.85 5.91 -8.94
C ARG A 153 -13.04 6.84 -10.13
N GLU A 154 -14.19 7.50 -10.22
CA GLU A 154 -14.55 8.44 -11.30
C GLU A 154 -13.71 9.72 -11.26
N ILE A 155 -13.35 10.19 -10.08
CA ILE A 155 -12.57 11.43 -9.92
C ILE A 155 -11.05 11.24 -10.09
N ARG A 156 -10.56 9.99 -10.19
CA ARG A 156 -9.11 9.69 -10.30
C ARG A 156 -8.36 10.51 -11.36
N PRO A 157 -8.88 10.74 -12.58
CA PRO A 157 -8.22 11.60 -13.54
C PRO A 157 -8.03 13.04 -13.05
N THR A 158 -9.05 13.60 -12.40
CA THR A 158 -9.00 14.96 -11.84
C THR A 158 -7.98 15.04 -10.69
N LEU A 159 -7.95 14.01 -9.82
CA LEU A 159 -6.95 13.93 -8.76
C LEU A 159 -5.54 13.85 -9.33
N TYR A 160 -5.31 13.02 -10.36
CA TYR A 160 -4.00 12.88 -10.98
C TYR A 160 -3.54 14.18 -11.64
N ASP A 161 -4.41 14.87 -12.38
CA ASP A 161 -4.07 16.15 -13.02
C ASP A 161 -3.68 17.22 -11.98
N ALA A 162 -4.23 17.17 -10.75
CA ALA A 162 -3.85 18.05 -9.64
C ALA A 162 -2.53 17.62 -8.95
N VAL A 163 -2.26 16.31 -8.86
CA VAL A 163 -1.06 15.75 -8.22
C VAL A 163 0.18 15.86 -9.10
N GLU A 164 0.05 15.68 -10.43
CA GLU A 164 1.17 15.59 -11.38
C GLU A 164 2.20 16.72 -11.25
N PRO A 165 1.81 18.02 -11.13
CA PRO A 165 2.78 19.11 -11.00
C PRO A 165 3.71 18.96 -9.78
N SER A 166 3.21 18.37 -8.69
CA SER A 166 3.95 18.19 -7.44
C SER A 166 5.04 17.12 -7.55
N LEU A 167 4.99 16.22 -8.55
CA LEU A 167 6.07 15.25 -8.82
C LEU A 167 7.40 15.92 -9.16
N SER A 168 7.36 17.17 -9.63
CA SER A 168 8.56 17.96 -9.98
C SER A 168 8.90 19.04 -8.95
N SER A 169 8.22 19.05 -7.79
CA SER A 169 8.44 20.04 -6.73
C SER A 169 9.90 20.12 -6.29
N PRO A 170 10.44 21.32 -5.97
CA PRO A 170 11.77 21.42 -5.36
C PRO A 170 11.80 20.81 -3.94
N ASP A 171 10.66 20.82 -3.24
CA ASP A 171 10.53 20.26 -1.90
C ASP A 171 10.47 18.71 -1.96
N PRO A 172 11.44 17.99 -1.34
CA PRO A 172 11.47 16.54 -1.34
C PRO A 172 10.25 15.89 -0.67
N HIS A 173 9.70 16.48 0.40
CA HIS A 173 8.53 15.93 1.08
C HIS A 173 7.28 16.02 0.21
N VAL A 174 7.09 17.15 -0.47
CA VAL A 174 5.99 17.31 -1.45
C VAL A 174 6.13 16.35 -2.62
N ARG A 175 7.35 16.16 -3.16
CA ARG A 175 7.56 15.20 -4.25
C ARG A 175 7.24 13.77 -3.82
N GLU A 176 7.70 13.36 -2.64
CA GLU A 176 7.47 12.01 -2.16
C GLU A 176 5.98 11.75 -1.89
N ALA A 177 5.29 12.71 -1.27
CA ALA A 177 3.84 12.64 -1.07
C ALA A 177 3.10 12.59 -2.40
N ALA A 178 3.49 13.40 -3.38
CA ALA A 178 2.92 13.37 -4.73
C ALA A 178 3.17 12.04 -5.44
N LEU A 179 4.35 11.44 -5.27
CA LEU A 179 4.65 10.12 -5.79
C LEU A 179 3.77 9.05 -5.15
N GLY A 180 3.58 9.13 -3.82
CA GLY A 180 2.67 8.28 -3.06
C GLY A 180 1.23 8.35 -3.57
N ALA A 181 0.74 9.54 -3.92
CA ALA A 181 -0.58 9.70 -4.51
C ALA A 181 -0.66 9.26 -5.98
N ALA A 182 0.36 9.58 -6.77
CA ALA A 182 0.39 9.23 -8.20
C ALA A 182 0.45 7.72 -8.44
N MET A 183 1.12 6.96 -7.56
CA MET A 183 1.26 5.51 -7.67
C MET A 183 -0.08 4.76 -7.80
N PRO A 184 -1.00 4.81 -6.82
CA PRO A 184 -2.31 4.16 -6.89
C PRO A 184 -3.21 4.77 -7.96
N LEU A 185 -3.14 6.09 -8.21
CA LEU A 185 -3.92 6.74 -9.26
C LEU A 185 -3.58 6.19 -10.65
N LEU A 186 -2.30 6.05 -10.96
CA LEU A 186 -1.83 5.58 -12.26
C LEU A 186 -1.93 4.06 -12.47
N LEU A 187 -2.30 3.30 -11.42
CA LEU A 187 -2.70 1.90 -11.58
C LEU A 187 -4.12 1.76 -12.16
N ALA A 188 -4.92 2.84 -12.13
CA ALA A 188 -6.24 2.84 -12.74
C ALA A 188 -6.13 2.56 -14.26
N PRO A 189 -6.88 1.59 -14.81
CA PRO A 189 -6.83 1.29 -16.24
C PRO A 189 -7.14 2.51 -17.13
N GLY A 190 -8.03 3.39 -16.67
CA GLY A 190 -8.40 4.63 -17.37
C GLY A 190 -7.31 5.72 -17.40
N LEU A 191 -6.18 5.52 -16.72
CA LEU A 191 -5.04 6.45 -16.67
C LEU A 191 -3.74 5.84 -17.23
N ALA A 192 -3.82 4.66 -17.87
CA ALA A 192 -2.66 3.99 -18.44
C ALA A 192 -1.91 4.85 -19.48
N ASP A 193 -2.60 5.75 -20.17
CA ASP A 193 -2.01 6.71 -21.12
C ASP A 193 -1.12 7.76 -20.46
N ARG A 194 -1.32 8.03 -19.15
CA ARG A 194 -0.53 9.00 -18.37
C ARG A 194 0.77 8.43 -17.83
N VAL A 195 0.87 7.10 -17.68
CA VAL A 195 2.04 6.39 -17.14
C VAL A 195 3.36 6.74 -17.85
N PRO A 196 3.47 6.73 -19.21
CA PRO A 196 4.74 7.01 -19.89
C PRO A 196 5.31 8.40 -19.61
N ARG A 197 4.43 9.40 -19.45
CA ARG A 197 4.84 10.76 -19.12
C ARG A 197 5.36 10.84 -17.68
N ALA A 198 4.64 10.26 -16.72
CA ALA A 198 5.06 10.17 -15.33
C ALA A 198 6.43 9.46 -15.19
N ALA A 199 6.60 8.33 -15.88
CA ALA A 199 7.84 7.58 -15.89
C ALA A 199 9.02 8.38 -16.44
N THR A 200 8.80 9.18 -17.49
CA THR A 200 9.82 10.09 -18.05
C THR A 200 10.26 11.14 -17.01
N LEU A 201 9.31 11.74 -16.28
CA LEU A 201 9.60 12.71 -15.23
C LEU A 201 10.48 12.11 -14.12
N LEU A 202 10.15 10.90 -13.64
CA LEU A 202 10.95 10.22 -12.60
C LEU A 202 12.35 9.84 -13.11
N ARG A 203 12.46 9.29 -14.32
CA ARG A 203 13.75 8.90 -14.90
C ARG A 203 14.70 10.08 -15.09
N ALA A 204 14.18 11.24 -15.49
CA ALA A 204 14.99 12.45 -15.63
C ALA A 204 15.64 12.88 -14.31
N ARG A 205 15.03 12.52 -13.17
CA ARG A 205 15.54 12.85 -11.83
C ARG A 205 16.49 11.81 -11.26
N LEU A 206 16.23 10.51 -11.47
CA LEU A 206 17.02 9.41 -10.90
C LEU A 206 18.55 9.61 -11.02
N GLY A 207 19.04 10.09 -12.18
CA GLY A 207 20.47 10.32 -12.41
C GLY A 207 21.11 11.47 -11.61
N THR A 208 20.30 12.32 -10.98
CA THR A 208 20.75 13.49 -10.20
C THR A 208 20.62 13.33 -8.69
N MET A 209 20.00 12.22 -8.24
CA MET A 209 19.62 12.04 -6.84
C MET A 209 20.62 11.19 -6.05
N SER A 210 21.02 11.67 -4.88
CA SER A 210 21.92 10.95 -3.98
C SER A 210 21.21 10.19 -2.84
N GLY A 211 19.96 10.55 -2.52
CA GLY A 211 19.20 9.94 -1.42
C GLY A 211 18.70 8.54 -1.72
N ARG A 212 18.96 7.58 -0.82
CA ARG A 212 18.45 6.19 -0.89
C ARG A 212 16.93 6.16 -1.03
N ARG A 213 16.23 6.80 -0.08
CA ARG A 213 14.76 6.75 0.04
C ARG A 213 14.09 7.20 -1.25
N GLU A 214 14.47 8.35 -1.77
CA GLU A 214 13.89 8.89 -3.00
C GLU A 214 14.16 8.01 -4.23
N ARG A 215 15.39 7.52 -4.40
CA ARG A 215 15.71 6.59 -5.50
C ARG A 215 14.90 5.30 -5.39
N ALA A 216 14.76 4.76 -4.18
CA ALA A 216 13.98 3.56 -3.91
C ALA A 216 12.47 3.77 -4.19
N SER A 217 11.89 4.88 -3.72
CA SER A 217 10.49 5.26 -4.01
C SER A 217 10.23 5.36 -5.52
N MET A 218 11.13 6.01 -6.27
CA MET A 218 11.01 6.12 -7.73
C MET A 218 11.17 4.76 -8.45
N ALA A 219 12.14 3.95 -8.03
CA ALA A 219 12.35 2.61 -8.57
C ALA A 219 11.11 1.73 -8.39
N ARG A 220 10.48 1.81 -7.21
CA ARG A 220 9.23 1.11 -6.93
C ARG A 220 8.08 1.61 -7.79
N ALA A 221 7.88 2.93 -7.88
CA ALA A 221 6.81 3.50 -8.70
C ALA A 221 6.92 3.05 -10.17
N LEU A 222 8.13 3.10 -10.74
CA LEU A 222 8.39 2.59 -12.09
C LEU A 222 8.04 1.10 -12.22
N GLY A 223 8.48 0.27 -11.28
CA GLY A 223 8.18 -1.17 -11.30
C GLY A 223 6.68 -1.45 -11.19
N VAL A 224 5.98 -0.77 -10.29
CA VAL A 224 4.53 -0.89 -10.09
C VAL A 224 3.75 -0.50 -11.35
N TRP A 225 4.19 0.52 -12.08
CA TRP A 225 3.58 0.91 -13.36
C TRP A 225 4.00 0.04 -14.56
N GLY A 226 4.71 -1.07 -14.32
CA GLY A 226 5.16 -1.99 -15.36
C GLY A 226 6.27 -1.42 -16.26
N MET A 227 6.99 -0.41 -15.81
CA MET A 227 8.11 0.17 -16.54
C MET A 227 9.36 -0.70 -16.40
N ASP A 228 10.22 -0.69 -17.42
CA ASP A 228 11.50 -1.39 -17.37
C ASP A 228 12.40 -0.79 -16.27
N THR A 229 12.69 -1.61 -15.26
CA THR A 229 13.56 -1.33 -14.12
C THR A 229 14.85 -2.16 -14.14
N SER A 230 15.16 -2.90 -15.22
CA SER A 230 16.30 -3.83 -15.25
C SER A 230 17.65 -3.15 -14.93
N THR A 231 17.85 -1.90 -15.30
CA THR A 231 19.08 -1.15 -14.98
C THR A 231 19.21 -0.82 -13.49
N LEU A 232 18.10 -0.78 -12.76
CA LEU A 232 18.05 -0.50 -11.32
C LEU A 232 18.25 -1.76 -10.47
N LEU A 233 18.10 -2.95 -11.04
CA LEU A 233 18.42 -4.22 -10.37
C LEU A 233 19.92 -4.37 -10.08
N THR A 234 20.76 -3.55 -10.71
CA THR A 234 22.21 -3.49 -10.46
C THR A 234 22.65 -2.19 -9.79
N ASP A 235 21.73 -1.42 -9.21
CA ASP A 235 22.06 -0.21 -8.44
C ASP A 235 23.01 -0.52 -7.28
N SER A 236 23.86 0.42 -6.90
CA SER A 236 24.81 0.22 -5.80
C SER A 236 24.10 0.08 -4.45
N ASP A 237 22.93 0.68 -4.28
CA ASP A 237 22.15 0.61 -3.05
C ASP A 237 21.18 -0.60 -3.05
N PRO A 238 21.27 -1.52 -2.08
CA PRO A 238 20.39 -2.69 -2.00
C PRO A 238 18.90 -2.33 -1.91
N ALA A 239 18.56 -1.22 -1.25
CA ALA A 239 17.16 -0.82 -1.10
C ALA A 239 16.55 -0.40 -2.46
N VAL A 240 17.36 0.23 -3.32
CA VAL A 240 16.95 0.60 -4.69
C VAL A 240 16.76 -0.65 -5.54
N ARG A 241 17.70 -1.61 -5.47
CA ARG A 241 17.58 -2.89 -6.19
C ARG A 241 16.29 -3.62 -5.81
N VAL A 242 16.02 -3.74 -4.51
CA VAL A 242 14.81 -4.41 -4.01
C VAL A 242 13.56 -3.69 -4.49
N CYS A 243 13.48 -2.36 -4.35
CA CYS A 243 12.33 -1.60 -4.82
C CYS A 243 12.10 -1.71 -6.33
N ALA A 244 13.17 -1.77 -7.14
CA ALA A 244 13.10 -2.04 -8.57
C ALA A 244 12.55 -3.44 -8.91
N ALA A 245 12.77 -4.41 -8.01
CA ALA A 245 12.31 -5.80 -8.14
C ALA A 245 10.86 -6.03 -7.65
N LEU A 246 10.25 -5.07 -6.95
CA LEU A 246 8.88 -5.19 -6.42
C LEU A 246 7.77 -5.04 -7.49
N GLY A 247 8.13 -4.75 -8.75
CA GLY A 247 7.13 -4.66 -9.82
C GLY A 247 6.40 -6.00 -10.05
N PRO A 248 5.12 -6.00 -10.45
CA PRO A 248 4.33 -7.23 -10.60
C PRO A 248 4.79 -8.12 -11.76
N ALA A 249 5.39 -7.54 -12.79
CA ALA A 249 5.88 -8.26 -13.97
C ALA A 249 7.24 -7.69 -14.43
N PRO A 250 8.32 -7.90 -13.66
CA PRO A 250 9.62 -7.37 -14.00
C PRO A 250 10.14 -8.05 -15.27
N LYS A 251 10.71 -7.26 -16.17
CA LYS A 251 11.27 -7.74 -17.45
C LYS A 251 12.38 -8.77 -17.27
N ASP A 252 13.22 -8.59 -16.25
CA ASP A 252 14.21 -9.56 -15.81
C ASP A 252 13.70 -10.27 -14.54
N ARG A 253 12.76 -11.21 -14.72
CA ARG A 253 12.18 -12.00 -13.62
C ARG A 253 13.25 -12.72 -12.79
N PRO A 254 14.21 -13.46 -13.37
CA PRO A 254 15.22 -14.17 -12.57
C PRO A 254 16.10 -13.21 -11.76
N GLY A 255 16.52 -12.08 -12.34
CA GLY A 255 17.30 -11.06 -11.64
C GLY A 255 16.53 -10.42 -10.49
N ALA A 256 15.27 -10.05 -10.75
CA ALA A 256 14.38 -9.48 -9.71
C ALA A 256 14.15 -10.47 -8.57
N LEU A 257 13.83 -11.74 -8.88
CA LEU A 257 13.62 -12.78 -7.85
C LEU A 257 14.89 -13.00 -7.02
N ALA A 258 16.07 -13.04 -7.65
CA ALA A 258 17.34 -13.18 -6.94
C ALA A 258 17.59 -12.02 -5.96
N VAL A 259 17.29 -10.78 -6.36
CA VAL A 259 17.41 -9.59 -5.51
C VAL A 259 16.48 -9.68 -4.30
N LEU A 260 15.21 -10.07 -4.50
CA LEU A 260 14.25 -10.21 -3.40
C LEU A 260 14.67 -11.31 -2.42
N LEU A 261 15.11 -12.46 -2.93
CA LEU A 261 15.56 -13.59 -2.11
C LEU A 261 16.82 -13.25 -1.31
N ASP A 262 17.73 -12.46 -1.87
CA ASP A 262 18.93 -12.01 -1.16
C ASP A 262 18.59 -11.08 0.01
N ALA A 263 17.68 -10.13 -0.19
CA ALA A 263 17.20 -9.24 0.87
C ALA A 263 16.52 -9.98 2.03
N LEU A 264 15.81 -11.07 1.73
CA LEU A 264 15.14 -11.91 2.73
C LEU A 264 16.09 -12.81 3.53
N ARG A 265 17.38 -12.89 3.17
CA ARG A 265 18.37 -13.61 3.99
C ARG A 265 18.74 -12.86 5.27
N ASP A 266 18.61 -11.54 5.26
CA ASP A 266 18.76 -10.69 6.46
C ASP A 266 17.57 -9.72 6.58
N PRO A 267 16.42 -10.21 7.06
CA PRO A 267 15.21 -9.42 7.15
C PRO A 267 15.34 -8.20 8.07
N ARG A 268 16.17 -8.27 9.12
CA ARG A 268 16.36 -7.15 10.07
C ARG A 268 17.09 -5.99 9.41
N THR A 269 18.13 -6.28 8.63
CA THR A 269 18.81 -5.25 7.84
C THR A 269 17.87 -4.66 6.80
N THR A 270 17.09 -5.49 6.11
CA THR A 270 16.09 -5.05 5.12
C THR A 270 15.03 -4.13 5.73
N ASP A 271 14.52 -4.48 6.91
CA ASP A 271 13.58 -3.66 7.66
C ASP A 271 14.17 -2.32 8.10
N GLY A 272 15.47 -2.27 8.38
CA GLY A 272 16.17 -1.06 8.82
C GLY A 272 16.57 -0.10 7.69
N TRP A 273 16.25 -0.39 6.42
CA TRP A 273 16.65 0.48 5.31
C TRP A 273 15.91 1.81 5.27
N PHE A 274 14.69 1.86 5.80
CA PHE A 274 13.84 3.04 5.82
C PHE A 274 13.38 3.29 7.27
N PRO A 275 13.70 4.46 7.87
CA PRO A 275 13.21 4.81 9.20
C PRO A 275 11.68 4.88 9.28
N GLU A 276 11.06 5.30 8.18
CA GLU A 276 9.62 5.36 7.98
C GLU A 276 9.26 4.51 6.75
N PRO A 277 8.07 3.90 6.70
CA PRO A 277 7.61 3.19 5.51
C PRO A 277 7.66 4.07 4.25
N LEU A 278 7.88 3.45 3.09
CA LEU A 278 7.69 4.14 1.82
C LEU A 278 6.19 4.31 1.54
N PRO A 279 5.75 5.34 0.82
CA PRO A 279 4.32 5.56 0.54
C PRO A 279 3.63 4.32 -0.05
N GLY A 280 2.54 3.86 0.55
CA GLY A 280 1.82 2.64 0.14
C GLY A 280 2.51 1.33 0.52
N LEU A 281 3.44 1.34 1.47
CA LEU A 281 3.93 0.14 2.16
C LEU A 281 3.50 0.19 3.61
N ASP A 282 2.83 -0.87 4.05
CA ASP A 282 2.48 -1.05 5.45
C ASP A 282 3.28 -2.17 6.10
N GLY A 283 3.47 -2.04 7.41
CA GLY A 283 4.19 -3.01 8.23
C GLY A 283 5.70 -3.04 7.96
N TRP A 284 6.31 -4.17 8.31
CA TRP A 284 7.75 -4.38 8.12
C TRP A 284 8.09 -4.55 6.64
N PHE A 285 9.14 -3.88 6.16
CA PHE A 285 9.48 -3.88 4.74
C PHE A 285 9.71 -5.29 4.17
N ARG A 286 10.34 -6.19 4.93
CA ARG A 286 10.58 -7.59 4.57
C ARG A 286 9.33 -8.31 4.09
N PHE A 287 8.18 -7.91 4.58
CA PHE A 287 6.96 -8.58 4.28
C PHE A 287 6.48 -8.36 2.84
N THR A 288 6.56 -7.12 2.37
CA THR A 288 6.29 -6.79 0.96
C THR A 288 7.31 -7.50 0.07
N VAL A 289 8.57 -7.57 0.50
CA VAL A 289 9.62 -8.32 -0.22
C VAL A 289 9.28 -9.80 -0.30
N LEU A 290 8.85 -10.42 0.81
CA LEU A 290 8.45 -11.83 0.86
C LEU A 290 7.30 -12.10 -0.10
N ARG A 291 6.22 -11.34 -0.01
CA ARG A 291 5.04 -11.56 -0.88
C ARG A 291 5.36 -11.37 -2.34
N SER A 292 6.18 -10.37 -2.67
CA SER A 292 6.64 -10.16 -4.04
C SER A 292 7.49 -11.34 -4.53
N ALA A 293 8.38 -11.88 -3.70
CA ALA A 293 9.17 -13.05 -4.05
C ALA A 293 8.30 -14.30 -4.25
N LEU A 294 7.31 -14.53 -3.37
CA LEU A 294 6.37 -15.65 -3.48
C LEU A 294 5.50 -15.54 -4.74
N ALA A 295 5.05 -14.33 -5.09
CA ALA A 295 4.24 -14.07 -6.29
C ALA A 295 5.06 -14.20 -7.59
N LEU A 296 6.33 -13.77 -7.56
CA LEU A 296 7.21 -13.75 -8.73
C LEU A 296 7.79 -15.14 -9.06
N ALA A 297 7.87 -16.03 -8.07
CA ALA A 297 8.33 -17.38 -8.28
C ALA A 297 7.33 -18.18 -9.14
N GLU A 298 7.83 -18.98 -10.06
CA GLU A 298 7.03 -19.90 -10.87
C GLU A 298 6.68 -21.14 -10.06
N THR A 299 7.62 -21.65 -9.26
CA THR A 299 7.40 -22.78 -8.35
C THR A 299 7.74 -22.44 -6.90
N PHE A 300 7.35 -23.31 -5.94
CA PHE A 300 7.74 -23.10 -4.54
C PHE A 300 9.23 -23.41 -4.34
N GLU A 301 9.82 -24.28 -5.16
CA GLU A 301 11.23 -24.68 -5.07
C GLU A 301 12.20 -23.51 -5.25
N GLU A 302 11.87 -22.51 -6.07
CA GLU A 302 12.70 -21.31 -6.26
C GLU A 302 12.86 -20.49 -4.96
N VAL A 303 11.85 -20.50 -4.08
CA VAL A 303 11.80 -19.68 -2.85
C VAL A 303 12.02 -20.51 -1.58
N ALA A 304 11.95 -21.84 -1.69
CA ALA A 304 11.93 -22.75 -0.55
C ALA A 304 13.10 -22.56 0.45
N PRO A 305 14.37 -22.38 0.03
CA PRO A 305 15.47 -22.22 0.99
C PRO A 305 15.29 -21.01 1.91
N VAL A 306 14.85 -19.87 1.36
CA VAL A 306 14.61 -18.64 2.13
C VAL A 306 13.34 -18.77 2.96
N ALA A 307 12.25 -19.29 2.38
CA ALA A 307 10.99 -19.48 3.09
C ALA A 307 11.15 -20.41 4.31
N VAL A 308 11.87 -21.52 4.16
CA VAL A 308 12.17 -22.45 5.26
C VAL A 308 13.02 -21.77 6.34
N ALA A 309 14.03 -20.97 5.94
CA ALA A 309 14.87 -20.24 6.89
C ALA A 309 14.06 -19.23 7.71
N ILE A 310 13.10 -18.52 7.09
CA ILE A 310 12.18 -17.60 7.78
C ILE A 310 11.34 -18.36 8.82
N VAL A 311 10.73 -19.49 8.44
CA VAL A 311 9.93 -20.31 9.36
C VAL A 311 10.78 -20.86 10.51
N ALA A 312 12.03 -21.27 10.22
CA ALA A 312 12.97 -21.79 11.21
C ALA A 312 13.46 -20.74 12.21
N ALA A 313 13.69 -19.50 11.76
CA ALA A 313 14.22 -18.42 12.59
C ALA A 313 13.30 -18.06 13.76
N GLY A 314 11.98 -18.11 13.55
CA GLY A 314 10.96 -18.07 14.61
C GLY A 314 10.82 -16.75 15.38
N GLY A 315 9.59 -16.44 15.81
CA GLY A 315 9.25 -15.31 16.69
C GLY A 315 7.74 -15.18 16.91
N ALA A 316 7.30 -14.92 18.14
CA ALA A 316 5.87 -14.87 18.49
C ALA A 316 5.14 -13.62 17.95
N SER A 317 5.86 -12.55 17.60
CA SER A 317 5.26 -11.27 17.20
C SER A 317 4.86 -11.16 15.72
N VAL A 318 5.04 -12.22 14.92
CA VAL A 318 4.94 -12.15 13.44
C VAL A 318 4.29 -13.41 12.85
N THR A 319 3.39 -14.07 13.58
CA THR A 319 2.93 -15.42 13.23
C THR A 319 2.19 -15.50 11.90
N ASP A 320 1.31 -14.56 11.57
CA ASP A 320 0.45 -14.67 10.37
C ASP A 320 1.10 -14.16 9.08
N HIS A 321 1.90 -13.12 9.18
CA HIS A 321 2.32 -12.31 8.04
C HIS A 321 3.41 -12.94 7.15
N GLU A 322 4.12 -13.92 7.68
CA GLU A 322 5.16 -14.64 6.94
C GLU A 322 4.77 -16.10 6.72
N ARG A 323 4.31 -16.79 7.76
CA ARG A 323 4.01 -18.24 7.73
C ARG A 323 2.79 -18.54 6.86
N GLY A 324 1.74 -17.72 6.96
CA GLY A 324 0.52 -17.87 6.17
C GLY A 324 0.78 -17.81 4.66
N PRO A 325 1.38 -16.72 4.14
CA PRO A 325 1.73 -16.60 2.72
C PRO A 325 2.67 -17.70 2.23
N ILE A 326 3.66 -18.11 3.04
CA ILE A 326 4.57 -19.22 2.69
C ILE A 326 3.79 -20.54 2.55
N LEU A 327 2.87 -20.84 3.49
CA LEU A 327 2.04 -22.03 3.44
C LEU A 327 1.13 -22.04 2.21
N LEU A 328 0.43 -20.94 1.93
CA LEU A 328 -0.44 -20.83 0.76
C LEU A 328 0.35 -20.94 -0.55
N ARG A 329 1.57 -20.38 -0.61
CA ARG A 329 2.41 -20.53 -1.79
C ARG A 329 2.88 -21.98 -1.97
N ALA A 330 3.28 -22.65 -0.89
CA ALA A 330 3.70 -24.05 -0.93
C ALA A 330 2.56 -25.00 -1.33
N PHE A 331 1.32 -24.65 -0.98
CA PHE A 331 0.12 -25.45 -1.23
C PHE A 331 -0.95 -24.68 -2.01
N ALA A 332 -0.57 -23.99 -3.09
CA ALA A 332 -1.46 -23.11 -3.84
C ALA A 332 -2.71 -23.80 -4.43
N GLY A 333 -2.64 -25.12 -4.65
CA GLY A 333 -3.78 -25.94 -5.08
C GLY A 333 -4.46 -26.73 -3.96
N GLY A 334 -4.12 -26.44 -2.70
CA GLY A 334 -4.46 -27.27 -1.55
C GLY A 334 -3.63 -28.55 -1.47
N TYR A 335 -3.48 -29.08 -0.25
CA TYR A 335 -2.94 -30.41 -0.03
C TYR A 335 -3.94 -31.48 -0.49
N ALA A 336 -3.45 -32.46 -1.24
CA ALA A 336 -4.23 -33.60 -1.69
C ALA A 336 -3.49 -34.89 -1.33
N PRO A 337 -4.08 -35.81 -0.53
CA PRO A 337 -3.42 -37.05 -0.11
C PRO A 337 -2.93 -37.95 -1.25
N THR A 338 -3.56 -37.84 -2.42
CA THR A 338 -3.20 -38.58 -3.64
C THR A 338 -1.95 -38.05 -4.33
N ARG A 339 -1.46 -36.87 -3.96
CA ARG A 339 -0.33 -36.20 -4.59
C ARG A 339 0.85 -36.19 -3.62
N PRO A 340 2.01 -36.79 -3.98
CA PRO A 340 3.14 -36.85 -3.07
C PRO A 340 3.72 -35.45 -2.81
N LEU A 341 4.13 -35.20 -1.58
CA LEU A 341 4.81 -33.96 -1.20
C LEU A 341 6.15 -33.82 -1.93
N THR A 342 6.41 -32.63 -2.50
CA THR A 342 7.72 -32.30 -3.05
C THR A 342 8.77 -32.26 -1.93
N PRO A 343 10.07 -32.41 -2.24
CA PRO A 343 11.12 -32.27 -1.24
C PRO A 343 11.06 -30.94 -0.48
N ALA A 344 10.74 -29.83 -1.18
CA ALA A 344 10.59 -28.52 -0.58
C ALA A 344 9.41 -28.44 0.40
N GLN A 345 8.23 -28.97 0.01
CA GLN A 345 7.07 -29.05 0.90
C GLN A 345 7.34 -29.90 2.14
N ARG A 346 8.00 -31.06 1.98
CA ARG A 346 8.36 -31.94 3.09
C ARG A 346 9.32 -31.24 4.06
N THR A 347 10.32 -30.53 3.54
CA THR A 347 11.24 -29.74 4.37
C THR A 347 10.50 -28.65 5.13
N LEU A 348 9.62 -27.89 4.46
CA LEU A 348 8.82 -26.85 5.09
C LEU A 348 7.97 -27.41 6.25
N LEU A 349 7.20 -28.47 6.00
CA LEU A 349 6.34 -29.09 7.01
C LEU A 349 7.17 -29.66 8.18
N ARG A 350 8.33 -30.26 7.90
CA ARG A 350 9.25 -30.72 8.95
C ARG A 350 9.74 -29.56 9.81
N THR A 351 10.11 -28.43 9.19
CA THR A 351 10.51 -27.23 9.94
C THR A 351 9.37 -26.72 10.83
N PHE A 352 8.12 -26.69 10.36
CA PHE A 352 6.99 -26.35 11.22
C PHE A 352 6.85 -27.29 12.42
N VAL A 353 7.01 -28.60 12.25
CA VAL A 353 6.94 -29.58 13.34
C VAL A 353 8.08 -29.44 14.34
N ASP A 354 9.28 -29.16 13.83
CA ASP A 354 10.51 -29.05 14.63
C ASP A 354 10.53 -27.75 15.46
N THR A 355 9.94 -26.67 14.94
CA THR A 355 9.90 -25.36 15.63
C THR A 355 8.58 -25.04 16.33
N ASP A 356 7.58 -25.92 16.26
CA ASP A 356 6.23 -25.67 16.79
C ASP A 356 6.24 -25.34 18.29
N GLU A 357 6.94 -26.14 19.10
CA GLU A 357 6.99 -25.98 20.57
C GLU A 357 7.60 -24.64 20.99
N ALA A 358 8.60 -24.15 20.24
CA ALA A 358 9.29 -22.91 20.55
C ALA A 358 8.56 -21.67 20.01
N THR A 359 7.75 -21.82 18.96
CA THR A 359 7.25 -20.68 18.18
C THR A 359 5.74 -20.63 18.01
N GLY A 360 5.00 -21.61 18.53
CA GLY A 360 3.57 -21.77 18.27
C GLY A 360 3.26 -21.89 16.76
N GLY A 361 4.18 -22.48 16.00
CA GLY A 361 4.19 -22.50 14.54
C GLY A 361 2.88 -22.93 13.91
N ILE A 362 2.30 -24.01 14.42
CA ILE A 362 1.08 -24.65 13.93
C ILE A 362 -0.12 -24.16 14.73
N ALA A 363 -0.03 -24.19 16.06
CA ALA A 363 -1.14 -23.78 16.94
C ALA A 363 -1.56 -22.31 16.74
N GLY A 364 -0.61 -21.42 16.45
CA GLY A 364 -0.88 -20.01 16.14
C GLY A 364 -1.32 -19.74 14.71
N ASN A 365 -1.28 -20.73 13.81
CA ASN A 365 -1.56 -20.56 12.38
C ASN A 365 -2.63 -21.54 11.87
N VAL A 366 -3.47 -22.09 12.75
CA VAL A 366 -4.47 -23.12 12.44
C VAL A 366 -5.31 -22.78 11.21
N ARG A 367 -5.72 -21.51 11.10
CA ARG A 367 -6.43 -20.99 9.92
C ARG A 367 -5.63 -21.26 8.65
N TRP A 368 -4.40 -20.76 8.52
CA TRP A 368 -3.57 -20.96 7.33
C TRP A 368 -3.36 -22.43 6.96
N PHE A 369 -3.17 -23.32 7.94
CA PHE A 369 -3.08 -24.75 7.70
C PHE A 369 -4.38 -25.30 7.08
N ARG A 370 -5.54 -24.91 7.63
CA ARG A 370 -6.85 -25.27 7.05
C ARG A 370 -7.00 -24.76 5.61
N ALA A 371 -6.62 -23.51 5.33
CA ALA A 371 -6.70 -22.95 3.96
C ALA A 371 -5.78 -23.70 2.98
N ALA A 372 -4.63 -24.17 3.45
CA ALA A 372 -3.73 -25.02 2.67
C ALA A 372 -4.23 -26.48 2.54
N GLY A 373 -5.37 -26.85 3.13
CA GLY A 373 -5.90 -28.22 3.14
C GLY A 373 -5.12 -29.18 4.03
N LEU A 374 -4.33 -28.66 4.98
CA LEU A 374 -3.45 -29.42 5.87
C LEU A 374 -4.10 -29.67 7.24
N PRO A 375 -3.66 -30.72 7.96
CA PRO A 375 -4.02 -30.92 9.36
C PRO A 375 -3.72 -29.70 10.26
N GLU A 376 -4.62 -29.43 11.19
CA GLU A 376 -4.57 -28.25 12.07
C GLU A 376 -3.76 -28.47 13.37
N ASN A 377 -3.00 -29.57 13.45
CA ASN A 377 -2.22 -29.90 14.64
C ASN A 377 -0.91 -30.60 14.29
N ARG A 378 0.06 -30.50 15.20
CA ARG A 378 1.41 -31.03 15.04
C ARG A 378 1.44 -32.52 14.70
N ALA A 379 0.64 -33.34 15.40
CA ALA A 379 0.60 -34.78 15.18
C ALA A 379 0.11 -35.12 13.75
N GLY A 380 -0.90 -34.39 13.27
CA GLY A 380 -1.44 -34.51 11.93
C GLY A 380 -0.40 -34.15 10.86
N ILE A 381 0.33 -33.05 11.04
CA ILE A 381 1.42 -32.66 10.11
C ILE A 381 2.56 -33.68 10.14
N ALA A 382 2.96 -34.15 11.33
CA ALA A 382 4.02 -35.16 11.47
C ALA A 382 3.66 -36.48 10.78
N ALA A 383 2.39 -36.86 10.72
CA ALA A 383 1.93 -38.05 10.03
C ALA A 383 2.04 -37.97 8.49
N LEU A 384 2.24 -36.77 7.93
CA LEU A 384 2.43 -36.55 6.48
C LEU A 384 3.90 -36.66 6.04
N LEU A 385 4.86 -36.69 6.98
CA LEU A 385 6.30 -36.67 6.76
C LEU A 385 6.91 -38.07 6.75
#